data_AF-A0A0M1JX15-F1
#
_entry.id   AF-A0A0M1JX15-F1
#
_cell.length_a   1.000
_cell.length_b   1.000
_cell.length_c   1.000
_cell.angle_alpha   90.00
_cell.angle_beta   90.00
_cell.angle_gamma   90.00
#
_symmetry.space_group_name_H-M   'P 1'
#
loop_
_entity.id
_entity.type
_entity.pdbx_description
1 polymer ?
#
loop_
_entity_poly.entity_id
_entity_poly.type
_entity_poly.pdbx_seq_one_letter_code
_entity_poly.pdbx_strand_id
1 'polypeptide(L)'
;MTFSDEFELLLRARYPLIYIPTREEERVEKTITQIAKNQGNRGVYIWDFVDGYTGNPNDTGFGKRNPLQALELVEKLPSNAPAIFILRDFHRFLEDVAISRKLRNLAKLLKSQPKNLVLISSEVAIPEELSEVLTVLEFPLPNQAEIAAEVQRLLGATGESLSRNTLDEIVRCCQGLSIERVRRVLAKAIATHGKLEVDDLELILQEKRTIIRQTQILEFYPATEQISDIGGLDNLKEWLLRRGSAFSEQARQYGLPHPRGLLLVGIQGTGKSLTAKAIAHHWHLPLLRLDVGRLFGGLVGESESRTRQMIQLAEALAPCILWIDEIDKAFAGFESKGDAGTTSRVFGTFITWLAEKTSPVFVVATANNIQALPPEILRKGRFDEIFFVGLPHQDERRAIFEVHLSRLRPHNLKNYDLDRLAYETPDFSGAEIEQSLIEAMHIGFSQNRDFTNDDILEAVSQIIPLARTAAEQIEFLQAWAASGKARLASRSSGLSSRIQSQRK
;
A
#
# COMPACT_ATOMS: atom_id res chain seq x y z
N MET A 1 -2.38 -20.98 1.56
CA MET A 1 -2.32 -21.96 0.47
C MET A 1 -1.64 -21.27 -0.69
N THR A 2 -0.64 -21.87 -1.33
CA THR A 2 0.06 -21.21 -2.45
C THR A 2 -0.76 -21.32 -3.74
N PHE A 3 -0.48 -20.47 -4.73
CA PHE A 3 -1.10 -20.59 -6.05
C PHE A 3 -0.97 -22.01 -6.63
N SER A 4 0.20 -22.64 -6.45
CA SER A 4 0.45 -24.00 -6.93
C SER A 4 -0.47 -25.02 -6.25
N ASP A 5 -0.63 -24.95 -4.93
CA ASP A 5 -1.50 -25.86 -4.19
C ASP A 5 -2.95 -25.75 -4.63
N GLU A 6 -3.43 -24.51 -4.82
CA GLU A 6 -4.80 -24.21 -5.22
C GLU A 6 -5.05 -24.62 -6.67
N PHE A 7 -4.14 -24.28 -7.59
CA PHE A 7 -4.24 -24.70 -8.98
C PHE A 7 -4.24 -26.23 -9.11
N GLU A 8 -3.36 -26.93 -8.39
CA GLU A 8 -3.35 -28.40 -8.34
C GLU A 8 -4.64 -28.99 -7.79
N LEU A 9 -5.26 -28.34 -6.81
CA LEU A 9 -6.57 -28.74 -6.30
C LEU A 9 -7.64 -28.59 -7.38
N LEU A 10 -7.68 -27.46 -8.08
CA LEU A 10 -8.63 -27.21 -9.18
C LEU A 10 -8.47 -28.22 -10.32
N LEU A 11 -7.23 -28.55 -10.70
CA LEU A 11 -6.94 -29.57 -11.72
C LEU A 11 -7.43 -30.97 -11.31
N ARG A 12 -7.29 -31.34 -10.02
CA ARG A 12 -7.76 -32.62 -9.48
C ARG A 12 -9.28 -32.68 -9.33
N ALA A 13 -9.88 -31.56 -8.93
CA ALA A 13 -11.33 -31.39 -8.83
C ALA A 13 -12.02 -31.20 -10.19
N ARG A 14 -11.25 -31.20 -11.29
CA ARG A 14 -11.73 -31.09 -12.68
C ARG A 14 -12.54 -29.80 -12.92
N TYR A 15 -12.08 -28.70 -12.34
CA TYR A 15 -12.63 -27.39 -12.65
C TYR A 15 -12.33 -27.06 -14.12
N PRO A 16 -13.37 -26.94 -14.96
CA PRO A 16 -13.18 -26.99 -16.40
C PRO A 16 -12.57 -25.71 -16.97
N LEU A 17 -13.01 -24.54 -16.47
CA LEU A 17 -12.57 -23.23 -16.94
C LEU A 17 -11.99 -22.44 -15.76
N ILE A 18 -10.74 -22.05 -15.86
CA ILE A 18 -10.00 -21.28 -14.87
C ILE A 18 -9.59 -19.96 -15.52
N TYR A 19 -9.78 -18.85 -14.80
CA TYR A 19 -9.43 -17.51 -15.26
C TYR A 19 -8.34 -16.95 -14.36
N ILE A 20 -7.18 -16.61 -14.93
CA ILE A 20 -6.03 -16.12 -14.19
C ILE A 20 -5.72 -14.69 -14.64
N PRO A 21 -6.11 -13.67 -13.84
CA PRO A 21 -5.74 -12.30 -14.14
C PRO A 21 -4.28 -12.06 -13.76
N THR A 22 -3.41 -11.89 -14.75
CA THR A 22 -2.02 -11.51 -14.56
C THR A 22 -1.41 -10.86 -15.80
N ARG A 23 -0.43 -9.99 -15.59
CA ARG A 23 0.43 -9.43 -16.64
C ARG A 23 1.71 -10.25 -16.84
N GLU A 24 1.92 -11.30 -16.05
CA GLU A 24 3.13 -12.13 -16.08
C GLU A 24 2.92 -13.44 -16.85
N GLU A 25 2.51 -13.35 -18.13
CA GLU A 25 2.18 -14.50 -18.98
C GLU A 25 3.24 -15.60 -18.97
N GLU A 26 4.51 -15.26 -19.24
CA GLU A 26 5.59 -16.24 -19.24
C GLU A 26 5.79 -16.93 -17.88
N ARG A 27 5.57 -16.19 -16.77
CA ARG A 27 5.77 -16.70 -15.40
C ARG A 27 4.67 -17.69 -15.04
N VAL A 28 3.42 -17.34 -15.32
CA VAL A 28 2.29 -18.22 -15.06
C VAL A 28 2.35 -19.46 -15.96
N GLU A 29 2.74 -19.32 -17.22
CA GLU A 29 2.90 -20.45 -18.15
C GLU A 29 4.00 -21.43 -17.69
N LYS A 30 5.15 -20.93 -17.27
CA LYS A 30 6.23 -21.75 -16.69
C LYS A 30 5.74 -22.48 -15.43
N THR A 31 4.99 -21.78 -14.58
CA THR A 31 4.41 -22.35 -13.35
C THR A 31 3.40 -23.45 -13.66
N ILE A 32 2.45 -23.20 -14.56
CA ILE A 32 1.46 -24.19 -15.02
C ILE A 32 2.15 -25.39 -15.66
N THR A 33 3.17 -25.17 -16.48
CA THR A 33 3.93 -26.24 -17.12
C THR A 33 4.66 -27.12 -16.10
N GLN A 34 5.23 -26.52 -15.06
CA GLN A 34 5.87 -27.27 -13.98
C GLN A 34 4.85 -28.09 -13.18
N ILE A 35 3.68 -27.52 -12.88
CA ILE A 35 2.58 -28.23 -12.21
C ILE A 35 2.05 -29.38 -13.08
N ALA A 36 1.88 -29.15 -14.39
CA ALA A 36 1.41 -30.14 -15.34
C ALA A 36 2.32 -31.39 -15.38
N LYS A 37 3.65 -31.20 -15.30
CA LYS A 37 4.62 -32.29 -15.19
C LYS A 37 4.41 -33.10 -13.90
N ASN A 38 4.21 -32.43 -12.78
CA ASN A 38 4.00 -33.07 -11.47
C ASN A 38 2.64 -33.80 -11.39
N GLN A 39 1.60 -33.31 -12.06
CA GLN A 39 0.22 -33.83 -12.02
C GLN A 39 -0.07 -34.84 -13.15
N GLY A 40 0.82 -35.83 -13.31
CA GLY A 40 0.64 -36.94 -14.25
C GLY A 40 1.05 -36.61 -15.69
N ASN A 41 2.02 -35.69 -15.87
CA ASN A 41 2.59 -35.29 -17.16
C ASN A 41 1.53 -34.89 -18.18
N ARG A 42 0.64 -33.96 -17.78
CA ARG A 42 -0.42 -33.45 -18.66
C ARG A 42 0.20 -32.66 -19.82
N GLY A 43 -0.37 -32.79 -21.02
CA GLY A 43 0.03 -31.97 -22.16
C GLY A 43 -0.35 -30.51 -21.94
N VAL A 44 0.53 -29.57 -22.26
CA VAL A 44 0.26 -28.13 -22.16
C VAL A 44 0.23 -27.53 -23.57
N TYR A 45 -0.88 -26.87 -23.90
CA TYR A 45 -1.13 -26.27 -25.21
C TYR A 45 -1.38 -24.78 -25.01
N ILE A 46 -0.60 -23.93 -25.68
CA ILE A 46 -0.69 -22.47 -25.51
C ILE A 46 -1.23 -21.88 -26.81
N TRP A 47 -2.31 -21.12 -26.73
CA TRP A 47 -2.91 -20.44 -27.87
C TRP A 47 -2.83 -18.93 -27.69
N ASP A 48 -2.49 -18.25 -28.77
CA ASP A 48 -2.77 -16.82 -28.95
C ASP A 48 -3.44 -16.55 -30.29
N PHE A 49 -4.00 -15.34 -30.42
CA PHE A 49 -4.76 -14.97 -31.60
C PHE A 49 -3.90 -14.88 -32.88
N VAL A 50 -2.60 -14.60 -32.75
CA VAL A 50 -1.71 -14.28 -33.87
C VAL A 50 -1.09 -15.54 -34.47
N ASP A 51 -0.64 -16.45 -33.62
CA ASP A 51 0.11 -17.65 -33.99
C ASP A 51 -0.69 -18.93 -33.81
N GLY A 52 -1.85 -18.88 -33.13
CA GLY A 52 -2.65 -20.07 -32.86
C GLY A 52 -2.02 -20.94 -31.79
N TYR A 53 -2.28 -22.25 -31.81
CA TYR A 53 -1.70 -23.17 -30.83
C TYR A 53 -0.20 -23.41 -31.07
N THR A 54 0.53 -23.44 -29.97
CA THR A 54 1.95 -23.77 -29.82
C THR A 54 2.13 -24.80 -28.70
N GLY A 55 3.25 -25.53 -28.71
CA GLY A 55 3.56 -26.56 -27.70
C GLY A 55 3.35 -28.02 -28.13
N ASN A 56 2.69 -28.26 -29.27
CA ASN A 56 2.60 -29.57 -29.92
C ASN A 56 2.93 -29.46 -31.42
N PRO A 57 3.95 -30.19 -31.94
CA PRO A 57 4.28 -30.16 -33.37
C PRO A 57 3.13 -30.56 -34.31
N ASN A 58 2.16 -31.33 -33.82
CA ASN A 58 1.05 -31.81 -34.65
C ASN A 58 -0.05 -30.76 -34.88
N ASP A 59 -0.10 -29.70 -34.07
CA ASP A 59 -1.18 -28.71 -34.08
C ASP A 59 -0.66 -27.26 -34.15
N THR A 60 0.62 -27.08 -34.50
CA THR A 60 1.23 -25.76 -34.66
C THR A 60 0.44 -24.90 -35.64
N GLY A 61 -0.05 -23.74 -35.18
CA GLY A 61 -0.83 -22.81 -36.01
C GLY A 61 -2.34 -23.07 -36.03
N PHE A 62 -2.84 -24.11 -35.35
CA PHE A 62 -4.27 -24.39 -35.32
C PHE A 62 -5.04 -23.27 -34.59
N GLY A 63 -6.18 -22.84 -35.14
CA GLY A 63 -6.99 -21.77 -34.58
C GLY A 63 -6.39 -20.36 -34.72
N LYS A 64 -5.41 -20.16 -35.61
CA LYS A 64 -4.85 -18.84 -35.91
C LYS A 64 -5.94 -17.86 -36.37
N ARG A 65 -6.01 -16.68 -35.72
CA ARG A 65 -7.03 -15.64 -35.94
C ARG A 65 -8.48 -16.14 -35.83
N ASN A 66 -8.71 -17.28 -35.20
CA ASN A 66 -10.02 -17.87 -35.06
C ASN A 66 -10.21 -18.48 -33.66
N PRO A 67 -10.72 -17.69 -32.69
CA PRO A 67 -10.91 -18.14 -31.32
C PRO A 67 -11.93 -19.29 -31.18
N LEU A 68 -12.91 -19.38 -32.08
CA LEU A 68 -13.88 -20.48 -32.07
C LEU A 68 -13.19 -21.81 -32.43
N GLN A 69 -12.37 -21.80 -33.49
CA GLN A 69 -11.54 -22.96 -33.84
C GLN A 69 -10.59 -23.33 -32.70
N ALA A 70 -10.04 -22.35 -31.98
CA ALA A 70 -9.19 -22.63 -30.83
C ALA A 70 -9.90 -23.52 -29.78
N LEU A 71 -11.18 -23.27 -29.54
CA LEU A 71 -12.01 -24.07 -28.64
C LEU A 71 -12.36 -25.45 -29.21
N GLU A 72 -12.40 -25.62 -30.53
CA GLU A 72 -12.65 -26.92 -31.18
C GLU A 72 -11.48 -27.90 -30.96
N LEU A 73 -10.24 -27.43 -30.82
CA LEU A 73 -9.10 -28.31 -30.56
C LEU A 73 -9.29 -29.11 -29.26
N VAL A 74 -9.90 -28.48 -28.26
CA VAL A 74 -10.16 -29.08 -26.94
C VAL A 74 -11.02 -30.35 -27.07
N GLU A 75 -11.98 -30.33 -28.00
CA GLU A 75 -12.87 -31.45 -28.29
C GLU A 75 -12.19 -32.53 -29.15
N LYS A 76 -11.27 -32.13 -30.04
CA LYS A 76 -10.55 -33.04 -30.93
C LYS A 76 -9.57 -33.95 -30.19
N LEU A 77 -9.00 -33.51 -29.07
CA LEU A 77 -8.13 -34.38 -28.27
C LEU A 77 -8.92 -35.56 -27.67
N PRO A 78 -8.30 -36.75 -27.52
CA PRO A 78 -8.94 -37.90 -26.88
C PRO A 78 -9.53 -37.56 -25.50
N SER A 79 -10.70 -38.10 -25.18
CA SER A 79 -11.43 -37.78 -23.93
C SER A 79 -10.69 -38.20 -22.66
N ASN A 80 -9.75 -39.13 -22.76
CA ASN A 80 -8.90 -39.62 -21.67
C ASN A 80 -7.51 -38.96 -21.63
N ALA A 81 -7.15 -38.14 -22.62
CA ALA A 81 -5.84 -37.49 -22.68
C ALA A 81 -5.83 -36.28 -21.72
N PRO A 82 -4.97 -36.29 -20.67
CA PRO A 82 -4.90 -35.18 -19.74
C PRO A 82 -4.19 -33.99 -20.40
N ALA A 83 -4.86 -32.84 -20.41
CA ALA A 83 -4.34 -31.64 -21.07
C ALA A 83 -4.73 -30.35 -20.35
N ILE A 84 -3.87 -29.34 -20.44
CA ILE A 84 -4.13 -27.98 -20.01
C ILE A 84 -4.00 -27.07 -21.23
N PHE A 85 -5.06 -26.35 -21.54
CA PHE A 85 -5.11 -25.40 -22.64
C PHE A 85 -5.03 -23.98 -22.07
N ILE A 86 -3.97 -23.26 -22.41
CA ILE A 86 -3.74 -21.88 -21.98
C ILE A 86 -4.13 -20.96 -23.14
N LEU A 87 -5.11 -20.08 -22.92
CA LEU A 87 -5.60 -19.13 -23.91
C LEU A 87 -5.19 -17.71 -23.51
N ARG A 88 -4.28 -17.09 -24.26
CA ARG A 88 -3.84 -15.71 -24.04
C ARG A 88 -4.87 -14.71 -24.57
N ASP A 89 -5.09 -13.63 -23.82
CA ASP A 89 -5.97 -12.51 -24.19
C ASP A 89 -7.41 -12.91 -24.57
N PHE A 90 -7.86 -14.11 -24.18
CA PHE A 90 -9.12 -14.65 -24.65
C PHE A 90 -10.35 -13.91 -24.07
N HIS A 91 -10.16 -13.13 -23.01
CA HIS A 91 -11.16 -12.22 -22.44
C HIS A 91 -11.79 -11.28 -23.47
N ARG A 92 -11.04 -10.87 -24.50
CA ARG A 92 -11.51 -9.98 -25.58
C ARG A 92 -12.62 -10.59 -26.44
N PHE A 93 -12.80 -11.90 -26.38
CA PHE A 93 -13.76 -12.62 -27.20
C PHE A 93 -14.95 -13.17 -26.41
N LEU A 94 -15.00 -12.92 -25.09
CA LEU A 94 -16.03 -13.52 -24.24
C LEU A 94 -17.44 -12.96 -24.46
N GLU A 95 -17.55 -11.74 -25.00
CA GLU A 95 -18.83 -11.10 -25.34
C GLU A 95 -19.48 -11.70 -26.60
N ASP A 96 -18.72 -12.42 -27.43
CA ASP A 96 -19.26 -13.10 -28.60
C ASP A 96 -20.17 -14.26 -28.18
N VAL A 97 -21.39 -14.27 -28.72
CA VAL A 97 -22.44 -15.23 -28.36
C VAL A 97 -22.02 -16.68 -28.69
N ALA A 98 -21.35 -16.90 -29.82
CA ALA A 98 -20.89 -18.23 -30.22
C ALA A 98 -19.79 -18.73 -29.29
N ILE A 99 -18.86 -17.86 -28.89
CA ILE A 99 -17.75 -18.18 -28.00
C ILE A 99 -18.25 -18.42 -26.57
N SER A 100 -19.08 -17.53 -26.01
CA SER A 100 -19.72 -17.73 -24.70
C SER A 100 -20.48 -19.06 -24.66
N ARG A 101 -21.27 -19.35 -25.70
CA ARG A 101 -22.01 -20.62 -25.78
C ARG A 101 -21.08 -21.83 -25.88
N LYS A 102 -20.02 -21.75 -26.69
CA LYS A 102 -19.04 -22.83 -26.85
C LYS A 102 -18.30 -23.11 -25.54
N LEU A 103 -17.90 -22.08 -24.80
CA LEU A 103 -17.28 -22.22 -23.48
C LEU A 103 -18.21 -22.91 -22.48
N ARG A 104 -19.50 -22.55 -22.44
CA ARG A 104 -20.49 -23.24 -21.58
C ARG A 104 -20.70 -24.71 -21.97
N ASN A 105 -20.68 -25.02 -23.27
CA ASN A 105 -20.76 -26.40 -23.75
C ASN A 105 -19.50 -27.20 -23.35
N LEU A 106 -18.32 -26.61 -23.54
CA LEU A 106 -17.05 -27.19 -23.09
C LEU A 106 -17.03 -27.38 -21.58
N ALA A 107 -17.50 -26.41 -20.79
CA ALA A 107 -17.55 -26.53 -19.34
C ALA A 107 -18.33 -27.77 -18.88
N LYS A 108 -19.41 -28.13 -19.57
CA LYS A 108 -20.17 -29.36 -19.29
C LYS A 108 -19.38 -30.62 -19.68
N LEU A 109 -18.74 -30.60 -20.84
CA LEU A 109 -17.95 -31.73 -21.35
C LEU A 109 -16.72 -32.01 -20.48
N LEU A 110 -16.02 -30.94 -20.06
CA LEU A 110 -14.76 -31.02 -19.36
C LEU A 110 -14.90 -31.48 -17.90
N LYS A 111 -16.09 -31.40 -17.30
CA LYS A 111 -16.36 -31.97 -15.96
C LYS A 111 -16.04 -33.47 -15.86
N SER A 112 -16.17 -34.22 -16.95
CA SER A 112 -15.91 -35.66 -17.00
C SER A 112 -14.56 -36.03 -17.64
N GLN A 113 -13.81 -35.06 -18.18
CA GLN A 113 -12.53 -35.28 -18.86
C GLN A 113 -11.37 -34.71 -18.02
N PRO A 114 -10.14 -35.25 -18.13
CA PRO A 114 -8.97 -34.74 -17.43
C PRO A 114 -8.35 -33.52 -18.14
N LYS A 115 -9.19 -32.63 -18.69
CA LYS A 115 -8.75 -31.45 -19.45
C LYS A 115 -9.23 -30.18 -18.78
N ASN A 116 -8.39 -29.15 -18.81
CA ASN A 116 -8.69 -27.85 -18.20
C ASN A 116 -8.39 -26.73 -19.20
N LEU A 117 -9.27 -25.73 -19.25
CA LEU A 117 -9.07 -24.50 -20.02
C LEU A 117 -8.67 -23.39 -19.05
N VAL A 118 -7.57 -22.71 -19.33
CA VAL A 118 -7.03 -21.61 -18.53
C VAL A 118 -7.01 -20.37 -19.41
N LEU A 119 -7.75 -19.34 -19.03
CA LEU A 119 -7.71 -18.03 -19.67
C LEU A 119 -6.72 -17.14 -18.91
N ILE A 120 -5.77 -16.54 -19.61
CA ILE A 120 -4.85 -15.55 -19.05
C ILE A 120 -5.21 -14.17 -19.64
N SER A 121 -5.33 -13.18 -18.77
CA SER A 121 -5.60 -11.80 -19.15
C SER A 121 -4.97 -10.82 -18.17
N SER A 122 -4.72 -9.59 -18.61
CA SER A 122 -4.21 -8.53 -17.74
C SER A 122 -5.28 -7.88 -16.85
N GLU A 123 -6.56 -8.13 -17.14
CA GLU A 123 -7.73 -7.53 -16.48
C GLU A 123 -8.83 -8.58 -16.30
N VAL A 124 -9.67 -8.43 -15.28
CA VAL A 124 -10.83 -9.31 -15.07
C VAL A 124 -12.05 -8.70 -15.76
N ALA A 125 -12.44 -9.29 -16.89
CA ALA A 125 -13.66 -8.95 -17.63
C ALA A 125 -14.42 -10.23 -17.97
N ILE A 126 -15.38 -10.60 -17.11
CA ILE A 126 -16.16 -11.84 -17.24
C ILE A 126 -17.64 -11.48 -17.45
N PRO A 127 -18.24 -11.83 -18.61
CA PRO A 127 -19.67 -11.66 -18.84
C PRO A 127 -20.51 -12.46 -17.84
N GLU A 128 -21.69 -11.94 -17.48
CA GLU A 128 -22.61 -12.56 -16.51
C GLU A 128 -22.94 -14.01 -16.86
N GLU A 129 -23.13 -14.31 -18.16
CA GLU A 129 -23.42 -15.66 -18.65
C GLU A 129 -22.33 -16.70 -18.33
N LEU A 130 -21.09 -16.25 -18.10
CA LEU A 130 -19.94 -17.09 -17.82
C LEU A 130 -19.53 -17.10 -16.34
N SER A 131 -20.16 -16.28 -15.51
CA SER A 131 -19.83 -16.13 -14.09
C SER A 131 -19.92 -17.44 -13.29
N GLU A 132 -20.87 -18.31 -13.62
CA GLU A 132 -21.04 -19.61 -12.94
C GLU A 132 -20.09 -20.70 -13.43
N VAL A 133 -19.48 -20.54 -14.62
CA VAL A 133 -18.61 -21.58 -15.22
C VAL A 133 -17.13 -21.25 -15.13
N LEU A 134 -16.76 -19.97 -15.00
CA LEU A 134 -15.39 -19.53 -14.84
C LEU A 134 -15.03 -19.43 -13.36
N THR A 135 -13.93 -20.08 -12.98
CA THR A 135 -13.34 -19.93 -11.65
C THR A 135 -12.14 -19.01 -11.73
N VAL A 136 -12.20 -17.88 -11.02
CA VAL A 136 -11.08 -16.93 -10.96
C VAL A 136 -10.05 -17.44 -9.96
N LEU A 137 -8.78 -17.47 -10.38
CA LEU A 137 -7.66 -17.84 -9.55
C LEU A 137 -6.61 -16.74 -9.60
N GLU A 138 -6.29 -16.14 -8.45
CA GLU A 138 -5.31 -15.06 -8.36
C GLU A 138 -3.88 -15.58 -8.51
N PHE A 139 -3.09 -14.93 -9.37
CA PHE A 139 -1.67 -15.22 -9.52
C PHE A 139 -0.86 -14.09 -8.87
N PRO A 140 -0.19 -14.34 -7.73
CA PRO A 140 0.53 -13.30 -7.00
C PRO A 140 1.75 -12.81 -7.77
N LEU A 141 2.34 -11.69 -7.35
CA LEU A 141 3.67 -11.27 -7.81
C LEU A 141 4.76 -12.25 -7.31
N PRO A 142 5.96 -12.26 -7.92
CA PRO A 142 7.01 -13.19 -7.52
C PRO A 142 7.41 -13.00 -6.06
N ASN A 143 7.55 -14.10 -5.35
CA ASN A 143 7.97 -14.10 -3.95
C ASN A 143 9.50 -13.89 -3.81
N GLN A 144 9.99 -13.77 -2.58
CA GLN A 144 11.41 -13.55 -2.29
C GLN A 144 12.34 -14.62 -2.90
N ALA A 145 11.93 -15.90 -2.84
CA ALA A 145 12.73 -17.00 -3.37
C ALA A 145 12.79 -16.98 -4.90
N GLU A 146 11.69 -16.64 -5.56
CA GLU A 146 11.62 -16.49 -7.01
C GLU A 146 12.47 -15.31 -7.51
N ILE A 147 12.41 -14.17 -6.80
CA ILE A 147 13.25 -13.01 -7.08
C ILE A 147 14.73 -13.36 -6.87
N ALA A 148 15.08 -14.01 -5.76
CA ALA A 148 16.46 -14.42 -5.46
C ALA A 148 17.01 -15.36 -6.54
N ALA A 149 16.21 -16.34 -6.98
CA ALA A 149 16.60 -17.25 -8.06
C ALA A 149 16.84 -16.51 -9.39
N GLU A 150 16.02 -15.51 -9.72
CA GLU A 150 16.21 -14.70 -10.93
C GLU A 150 17.43 -13.80 -10.84
N VAL A 151 17.70 -13.17 -9.69
CA VAL A 151 18.92 -12.40 -9.45
C VAL A 151 20.16 -13.28 -9.63
N GLN A 152 20.17 -14.46 -9.01
CA GLN A 152 21.26 -15.43 -9.14
C GLN A 152 21.43 -15.93 -10.57
N ARG A 153 20.34 -16.15 -11.31
CA ARG A 153 20.38 -16.55 -12.71
C ARG A 153 21.05 -15.49 -13.59
N LEU A 154 20.76 -14.21 -13.35
CA LEU A 154 21.37 -13.10 -14.09
C LEU A 154 22.85 -12.92 -13.75
N LEU A 155 23.22 -13.04 -12.47
CA LEU A 155 24.62 -13.01 -12.02
C LEU A 155 25.42 -14.21 -12.53
N GLY A 156 24.80 -15.39 -12.59
CA GLY A 156 25.45 -16.59 -13.14
C GLY A 156 25.81 -16.44 -14.62
N ALA A 157 25.06 -15.63 -15.37
CA ALA A 157 25.38 -15.31 -16.77
C ALA A 157 26.56 -14.33 -16.91
N THR A 158 26.84 -13.51 -15.88
CA THR A 158 27.98 -12.57 -15.86
C THR A 158 29.22 -13.17 -15.19
N GLY A 159 29.09 -14.31 -14.49
CA GLY A 159 30.17 -14.95 -13.74
C GLY A 159 30.43 -14.31 -12.37
N GLU A 160 29.52 -13.46 -11.90
CA GLU A 160 29.67 -12.73 -10.63
C GLU A 160 28.96 -13.42 -9.46
N SER A 161 29.38 -13.09 -8.25
CA SER A 161 28.72 -13.53 -7.01
C SER A 161 28.59 -12.36 -6.04
N LEU A 162 27.44 -12.28 -5.37
CA LEU A 162 27.18 -11.28 -4.34
C LEU A 162 27.29 -11.88 -2.94
N SER A 163 27.59 -11.03 -1.96
CA SER A 163 27.43 -11.40 -0.55
C SER A 163 25.96 -11.70 -0.24
N ARG A 164 25.69 -12.56 0.76
CA ARG A 164 24.30 -12.87 1.17
C ARG A 164 23.52 -11.61 1.55
N ASN A 165 24.15 -10.70 2.29
CA ASN A 165 23.51 -9.45 2.72
C ASN A 165 23.09 -8.59 1.53
N THR A 166 23.97 -8.42 0.54
CA THR A 166 23.67 -7.63 -0.67
C THR A 166 22.58 -8.28 -1.51
N LEU A 167 22.58 -9.61 -1.62
CA LEU A 167 21.52 -10.34 -2.31
C LEU A 167 20.16 -10.12 -1.62
N ASP A 168 20.11 -10.22 -0.30
CA ASP A 168 18.88 -10.03 0.47
C ASP A 168 18.36 -8.58 0.35
N GLU A 169 19.26 -7.59 0.33
CA GLU A 169 18.91 -6.18 0.08
C GLU A 169 18.34 -5.97 -1.33
N ILE A 170 18.98 -6.50 -2.37
CA ILE A 170 18.48 -6.39 -3.75
C ILE A 170 17.12 -7.09 -3.88
N VAL A 171 16.98 -8.29 -3.33
CA VAL A 171 15.71 -9.04 -3.32
C VAL A 171 14.62 -8.22 -2.63
N ARG A 172 14.93 -7.60 -1.49
CA ARG A 172 14.02 -6.69 -0.78
C ARG A 172 13.65 -5.46 -1.61
N CYS A 173 14.63 -4.86 -2.30
CA CYS A 173 14.38 -3.75 -3.21
C CYS A 173 13.53 -4.16 -4.43
N CYS A 174 13.62 -5.41 -4.89
CA CYS A 174 12.85 -5.92 -6.03
C CYS A 174 11.44 -6.42 -5.67
N GLN A 175 11.13 -6.70 -4.39
CA GLN A 175 9.79 -7.15 -3.95
C GLN A 175 8.67 -6.24 -4.45
N GLY A 176 7.58 -6.80 -4.97
CA GLY A 176 6.47 -6.02 -5.53
C GLY A 176 6.66 -5.57 -6.99
N LEU A 177 7.77 -5.98 -7.64
CA LEU A 177 7.94 -5.89 -9.09
C LEU A 177 7.58 -7.23 -9.76
N SER A 178 7.13 -7.18 -11.01
CA SER A 178 7.05 -8.39 -11.84
C SER A 178 8.44 -8.93 -12.18
N ILE A 179 8.55 -10.22 -12.46
CA ILE A 179 9.83 -10.87 -12.74
C ILE A 179 10.52 -10.28 -13.97
N GLU A 180 9.75 -9.88 -14.99
CA GLU A 180 10.26 -9.20 -16.18
C GLU A 180 10.79 -7.80 -15.87
N ARG A 181 10.17 -7.10 -14.91
CA ARG A 181 10.68 -5.81 -14.44
C ARG A 181 11.98 -6.00 -13.67
N VAL A 182 12.02 -6.95 -12.74
CA VAL A 182 13.26 -7.31 -12.02
C VAL A 182 14.39 -7.58 -13.02
N ARG A 183 14.13 -8.41 -14.04
CA ARG A 183 15.10 -8.71 -15.10
C ARG A 183 15.58 -7.46 -15.83
N ARG A 184 14.67 -6.58 -16.27
CA ARG A 184 15.02 -5.36 -17.01
C ARG A 184 15.86 -4.40 -16.19
N VAL A 185 15.48 -4.18 -14.92
CA VAL A 185 16.19 -3.25 -14.03
C VAL A 185 17.58 -3.77 -13.71
N LEU A 186 17.71 -5.05 -13.36
CA LEU A 186 19.01 -5.66 -13.08
C LEU A 186 19.89 -5.73 -14.33
N ALA A 187 19.33 -6.05 -15.49
CA ALA A 187 20.08 -6.03 -16.75
C ALA A 187 20.59 -4.61 -17.07
N LYS A 188 19.79 -3.58 -16.79
CA LYS A 188 20.20 -2.18 -16.97
C LYS A 188 21.33 -1.78 -16.01
N ALA A 189 21.23 -2.18 -14.74
CA ALA A 189 22.28 -1.97 -13.73
C ALA A 189 23.61 -2.61 -14.18
N ILE A 190 23.57 -3.91 -14.49
CA ILE A 190 24.72 -4.69 -14.97
C ILE A 190 25.31 -4.08 -16.25
N ALA A 191 24.48 -3.66 -17.21
CA ALA A 191 24.95 -3.05 -18.45
C ALA A 191 25.62 -1.68 -18.25
N THR A 192 25.25 -0.95 -17.18
CA THR A 192 25.78 0.39 -16.89
C THR A 192 27.12 0.32 -16.16
N HIS A 193 27.23 -0.54 -15.15
CA HIS A 193 28.38 -0.59 -14.25
C HIS A 193 29.29 -1.82 -14.46
N GLY A 194 28.88 -2.76 -15.32
CA GLY A 194 29.57 -4.03 -15.57
C GLY A 194 29.42 -5.06 -14.44
N LYS A 195 29.00 -4.62 -13.25
CA LYS A 195 28.76 -5.39 -12.04
C LYS A 195 27.62 -4.75 -11.24
N LEU A 196 27.00 -5.50 -10.32
CA LEU A 196 26.00 -4.94 -9.41
C LEU A 196 26.69 -4.23 -8.23
N GLU A 197 26.49 -2.93 -8.12
CA GLU A 197 26.99 -2.07 -7.04
C GLU A 197 25.84 -1.59 -6.12
N VAL A 198 26.19 -1.00 -4.97
CA VAL A 198 25.21 -0.42 -4.04
C VAL A 198 24.42 0.71 -4.68
N ASP A 199 25.04 1.47 -5.59
CA ASP A 199 24.40 2.58 -6.29
C ASP A 199 23.28 2.10 -7.25
N ASP A 200 23.30 0.84 -7.68
CA ASP A 200 22.23 0.25 -8.48
C ASP A 200 20.93 0.05 -7.68
N LEU A 201 20.98 0.07 -6.35
CA LEU A 201 19.79 0.03 -5.50
C LEU A 201 18.90 1.25 -5.76
N GLU A 202 19.49 2.42 -5.98
CA GLU A 202 18.71 3.63 -6.28
C GLU A 202 18.00 3.50 -7.63
N LEU A 203 18.63 2.85 -8.62
CA LEU A 203 17.98 2.56 -9.90
C LEU A 203 16.74 1.65 -9.72
N ILE A 204 16.85 0.61 -8.87
CA ILE A 204 15.71 -0.28 -8.55
C ILE A 204 14.60 0.51 -7.84
N LEU A 205 14.96 1.34 -6.87
CA LEU A 205 14.00 2.18 -6.14
C LEU A 205 13.30 3.19 -7.07
N GLN A 206 14.02 3.80 -8.01
CA GLN A 206 13.45 4.71 -9.01
C GLN A 206 12.43 4.02 -9.92
N GLU A 207 12.71 2.80 -10.37
CA GLU A 207 11.77 2.02 -11.18
C GLU A 207 10.53 1.64 -10.38
N LYS A 208 10.70 1.24 -9.11
CA LYS A 208 9.58 1.05 -8.16
C LYS A 208 8.71 2.29 -8.04
N ARG A 209 9.32 3.45 -7.78
CA ARG A 209 8.63 4.75 -7.67
C ARG A 209 7.82 5.03 -8.93
N THR A 210 8.39 4.77 -10.10
CA THR A 210 7.74 4.99 -11.40
C THR A 210 6.51 4.09 -11.58
N ILE A 211 6.63 2.79 -11.28
CA ILE A 211 5.51 1.83 -11.42
C ILE A 211 4.38 2.16 -10.45
N ILE A 212 4.73 2.43 -9.19
CA ILE A 212 3.75 2.82 -8.16
C ILE A 212 3.01 4.07 -8.64
N ARG A 213 3.74 5.10 -9.10
CA ARG A 213 3.16 6.33 -9.64
C ARG A 213 2.28 6.11 -10.87
N GLN A 214 2.63 5.16 -11.75
CA GLN A 214 1.82 4.80 -12.93
C GLN A 214 0.46 4.20 -12.57
N THR A 215 0.32 3.57 -11.40
CA THR A 215 -0.99 3.10 -10.92
C THR A 215 -1.96 4.23 -10.64
N GLN A 216 -1.45 5.45 -10.47
CA GLN A 216 -2.19 6.64 -10.08
C GLN A 216 -2.89 6.57 -8.72
N ILE A 217 -2.92 5.43 -8.03
CA ILE A 217 -3.62 5.23 -6.75
C ILE A 217 -2.64 5.37 -5.58
N LEU A 218 -1.42 4.87 -5.74
CA LEU A 218 -0.37 4.93 -4.73
C LEU A 218 0.79 5.81 -5.22
N GLU A 219 1.42 6.50 -4.28
CA GLU A 219 2.66 7.23 -4.49
C GLU A 219 3.71 6.75 -3.48
N PHE A 220 4.93 6.50 -3.95
CA PHE A 220 6.04 6.20 -3.05
C PHE A 220 6.58 7.51 -2.47
N TYR A 221 6.51 7.68 -1.15
CA TYR A 221 7.00 8.86 -0.47
C TYR A 221 8.40 8.58 0.14
N PRO A 222 9.41 9.41 -0.13
CA PRO A 222 10.71 9.27 0.52
C PRO A 222 10.59 9.67 1.99
N ALA A 223 10.75 8.71 2.90
CA ALA A 223 10.72 8.99 4.34
C ALA A 223 12.04 9.64 4.75
N THR A 224 12.10 10.97 4.72
CA THR A 224 13.29 11.75 5.15
C THR A 224 13.14 12.30 6.55
N GLU A 225 11.91 12.44 7.01
CA GLU A 225 11.56 12.98 8.32
C GLU A 225 11.89 11.95 9.41
N GLN A 226 12.44 12.42 10.53
CA GLN A 226 12.87 11.60 11.67
C GLN A 226 11.93 11.78 12.86
N ILE A 227 11.97 10.83 13.81
CA ILE A 227 11.20 10.97 15.07
C ILE A 227 11.67 12.19 15.89
N SER A 228 12.94 12.58 15.77
CA SER A 228 13.49 13.81 16.36
C SER A 228 12.90 15.08 15.77
N ASP A 229 12.33 15.03 14.58
CA ASP A 229 11.71 16.19 13.91
C ASP A 229 10.30 16.49 14.44
N ILE A 230 9.81 15.69 15.39
CA ILE A 230 8.50 15.86 16.02
C ILE A 230 8.74 16.41 17.43
N GLY A 231 8.24 17.60 17.76
CA GLY A 231 8.19 18.08 19.14
C GLY A 231 6.99 17.49 19.88
N GLY A 232 7.19 17.00 21.12
CA GLY A 232 6.12 16.41 21.94
C GLY A 232 5.65 15.01 21.50
N LEU A 233 4.38 14.68 21.76
CA LEU A 233 3.73 13.41 21.41
C LEU A 233 4.38 12.16 22.07
N ASP A 234 4.83 12.29 23.31
CA ASP A 234 5.63 11.26 23.99
C ASP A 234 4.96 9.88 24.08
N ASN A 235 3.66 9.82 24.39
CA ASN A 235 2.96 8.53 24.50
C ASN A 235 2.88 7.82 23.14
N LEU A 236 2.67 8.60 22.07
CA LEU A 236 2.64 8.09 20.70
C LEU A 236 4.03 7.60 20.28
N LYS A 237 5.08 8.41 20.49
CA LYS A 237 6.46 8.02 20.21
C LYS A 237 6.86 6.76 20.96
N GLU A 238 6.60 6.69 22.27
CA GLU A 238 6.91 5.51 23.09
C GLU A 238 6.20 4.25 22.57
N TRP A 239 4.94 4.38 22.15
CA TRP A 239 4.17 3.28 21.58
C TRP A 239 4.73 2.79 20.24
N LEU A 240 5.22 3.71 19.41
CA LEU A 240 5.83 3.43 18.10
C LEU A 240 7.22 2.81 18.24
N LEU A 241 8.06 3.33 19.13
CA LEU A 241 9.41 2.82 19.39
C LEU A 241 9.37 1.36 19.84
N ARG A 242 8.40 0.98 20.70
CA ARG A 242 8.21 -0.42 21.14
C ARG A 242 7.85 -1.39 20.01
N ARG A 243 7.39 -0.89 18.86
CA ARG A 243 6.92 -1.71 17.72
C ARG A 243 7.87 -1.69 16.53
N GLY A 244 8.96 -0.94 16.57
CA GLY A 244 9.88 -0.85 15.44
C GLY A 244 10.47 -2.20 15.01
N SER A 245 10.68 -3.13 15.95
CA SER A 245 11.17 -4.47 15.66
C SER A 245 10.08 -5.49 15.33
N ALA A 246 8.79 -5.11 15.33
CA ALA A 246 7.67 -6.04 15.15
C ALA A 246 7.60 -6.69 13.76
N PHE A 247 8.35 -6.16 12.77
CA PHE A 247 8.45 -6.72 11.42
C PHE A 247 9.62 -7.71 11.24
N SER A 248 10.48 -7.82 12.25
CA SER A 248 11.66 -8.69 12.23
C SER A 248 11.29 -10.18 12.22
N GLU A 249 12.22 -11.02 11.79
CA GLU A 249 12.07 -12.47 11.90
C GLU A 249 12.02 -12.92 13.37
N GLN A 250 12.79 -12.27 14.25
CA GLN A 250 12.79 -12.54 15.69
C GLN A 250 11.39 -12.32 16.31
N ALA A 251 10.70 -11.25 15.92
CA ALA A 251 9.32 -11.01 16.36
C ALA A 251 8.36 -12.13 15.93
N ARG A 252 8.53 -12.67 14.71
CA ARG A 252 7.73 -13.80 14.21
C ARG A 252 8.03 -15.09 14.97
N GLN A 253 9.31 -15.38 15.24
CA GLN A 253 9.71 -16.55 16.03
C GLN A 253 9.20 -16.49 17.48
N TYR A 254 9.10 -15.28 18.05
CA TYR A 254 8.47 -15.06 19.36
C TYR A 254 6.94 -15.29 19.32
N GLY A 255 6.31 -15.22 18.15
CA GLY A 255 4.87 -15.32 17.99
C GLY A 255 4.14 -13.98 18.09
N LEU A 256 4.83 -12.85 17.89
CA LEU A 256 4.15 -11.55 17.76
C LEU A 256 3.35 -11.50 16.46
N PRO A 257 2.05 -11.14 16.49
CA PRO A 257 1.33 -10.83 15.28
C PRO A 257 1.87 -9.54 14.64
N HIS A 258 1.77 -9.44 13.32
CA HIS A 258 2.11 -8.20 12.63
C HIS A 258 1.17 -7.07 13.08
N PRO A 259 1.71 -5.87 13.40
CA PRO A 259 0.88 -4.73 13.75
C PRO A 259 0.03 -4.32 12.54
N ARG A 260 -1.23 -4.00 12.79
CA ARG A 260 -2.23 -3.72 11.77
C ARG A 260 -2.21 -2.28 11.31
N GLY A 261 -2.21 -1.36 12.25
CA GLY A 261 -2.29 0.06 11.94
C GLY A 261 -2.51 0.99 13.12
N LEU A 262 -2.43 2.28 12.81
CA LEU A 262 -2.57 3.42 13.71
C LEU A 262 -3.52 4.44 13.09
N LEU A 263 -4.53 4.87 13.86
CA LEU A 263 -5.37 6.01 13.48
C LEU A 263 -4.99 7.23 14.34
N LEU A 264 -4.58 8.31 13.68
CA LEU A 264 -4.30 9.60 14.30
C LEU A 264 -5.49 10.53 14.08
N VAL A 265 -6.24 10.80 15.14
CA VAL A 265 -7.39 11.73 15.12
C VAL A 265 -6.97 13.00 15.82
N GLY A 266 -7.22 14.15 15.23
CA GLY A 266 -6.88 15.40 15.91
C GLY A 266 -6.98 16.62 15.04
N ILE A 267 -6.59 17.74 15.61
CA ILE A 267 -6.72 19.05 14.97
C ILE A 267 -5.69 19.16 13.85
N GLN A 268 -6.03 19.85 12.75
CA GLN A 268 -5.08 20.13 11.67
C GLN A 268 -3.82 20.86 12.20
N GLY A 269 -2.67 20.63 11.56
CA GLY A 269 -1.41 21.30 11.94
C GLY A 269 -0.70 20.76 13.20
N THR A 270 -1.15 19.64 13.77
CA THR A 270 -0.58 19.04 15.00
C THR A 270 0.44 17.92 14.76
N GLY A 271 0.95 17.76 13.52
CA GLY A 271 2.01 16.79 13.22
C GLY A 271 1.54 15.35 12.92
N LYS A 272 0.24 15.12 12.66
CA LYS A 272 -0.29 13.78 12.31
C LYS A 272 0.38 13.18 11.08
N SER A 273 0.40 13.91 9.97
CA SER A 273 1.02 13.48 8.71
C SER A 273 2.54 13.37 8.83
N LEU A 274 3.18 14.28 9.59
CA LEU A 274 4.61 14.21 9.90
C LEU A 274 4.98 12.92 10.66
N THR A 275 4.12 12.50 11.59
CA THR A 275 4.30 11.25 12.34
C THR A 275 4.35 10.04 11.40
N ALA A 276 3.44 9.95 10.42
CA ALA A 276 3.43 8.84 9.45
C ALA A 276 4.78 8.72 8.70
N LYS A 277 5.34 9.86 8.31
CA LYS A 277 6.64 9.95 7.61
C LYS A 277 7.81 9.55 8.51
N ALA A 278 7.82 10.06 9.73
CA ALA A 278 8.85 9.74 10.73
C ALA A 278 8.90 8.25 11.10
N ILE A 279 7.75 7.59 11.17
CA ILE A 279 7.68 6.15 11.47
C ILE A 279 8.34 5.34 10.34
N ALA A 280 8.07 5.68 9.07
CA ALA A 280 8.65 4.98 7.94
C ALA A 280 10.19 5.05 7.93
N HIS A 281 10.74 6.23 8.22
CA HIS A 281 12.18 6.40 8.38
C HIS A 281 12.72 5.56 9.54
N HIS A 282 12.08 5.64 10.72
CA HIS A 282 12.55 4.93 11.92
C HIS A 282 12.45 3.40 11.82
N TRP A 283 11.43 2.87 11.14
CA TRP A 283 11.25 1.43 10.96
C TRP A 283 11.98 0.89 9.73
N HIS A 284 12.63 1.76 8.95
CA HIS A 284 13.28 1.41 7.67
C HIS A 284 12.34 0.64 6.73
N LEU A 285 11.09 1.14 6.62
CA LEU A 285 10.06 0.57 5.77
C LEU A 285 9.68 1.56 4.65
N PRO A 286 9.38 1.08 3.44
CA PRO A 286 8.79 1.89 2.38
C PRO A 286 7.51 2.59 2.84
N LEU A 287 7.34 3.87 2.49
CA LEU A 287 6.12 4.63 2.72
C LEU A 287 5.32 4.78 1.42
N LEU A 288 4.12 4.21 1.41
CA LEU A 288 3.17 4.31 0.32
C LEU A 288 2.06 5.27 0.73
N ARG A 289 1.92 6.40 0.04
CA ARG A 289 0.82 7.34 0.22
C ARG A 289 -0.34 6.95 -0.68
N LEU A 290 -1.53 6.84 -0.11
CA LEU A 290 -2.78 6.64 -0.85
C LEU A 290 -3.35 7.97 -1.32
N ASP A 291 -3.66 8.07 -2.61
CA ASP A 291 -4.51 9.13 -3.16
C ASP A 291 -5.98 8.74 -2.97
N VAL A 292 -6.56 9.24 -1.87
CA VAL A 292 -7.97 9.04 -1.53
C VAL A 292 -8.89 9.57 -2.64
N GLY A 293 -8.60 10.76 -3.20
CA GLY A 293 -9.43 11.35 -4.25
C GLY A 293 -9.55 10.47 -5.49
N ARG A 294 -8.44 9.84 -5.89
CA ARG A 294 -8.42 8.90 -7.03
C ARG A 294 -8.99 7.53 -6.72
N LEU A 295 -8.92 7.08 -5.46
CA LEU A 295 -9.55 5.83 -5.06
C LEU A 295 -11.08 5.92 -5.18
N PHE A 296 -11.65 7.07 -4.84
CA PHE A 296 -13.10 7.30 -4.80
C PHE A 296 -13.65 8.03 -6.04
N GLY A 297 -12.81 8.61 -6.91
CA GLY A 297 -13.24 9.26 -8.15
C GLY A 297 -13.37 8.31 -9.34
N GLY A 298 -14.58 8.10 -9.87
CA GLY A 298 -14.83 7.29 -11.07
C GLY A 298 -16.26 6.75 -11.17
N LEU A 299 -16.57 6.04 -12.27
CA LEU A 299 -17.84 5.32 -12.43
C LEU A 299 -17.93 4.12 -11.47
N VAL A 300 -19.15 3.74 -11.07
CA VAL A 300 -19.43 2.60 -10.18
C VAL A 300 -18.79 1.31 -10.74
N GLY A 301 -17.89 0.70 -9.96
CA GLY A 301 -17.15 -0.52 -10.32
C GLY A 301 -15.64 -0.31 -10.49
N GLU A 302 -15.22 0.85 -11.01
CA GLU A 302 -13.79 1.19 -11.11
C GLU A 302 -13.16 1.34 -9.72
N SER A 303 -13.86 1.98 -8.78
CA SER A 303 -13.37 2.22 -7.41
C SER A 303 -13.12 0.93 -6.62
N GLU A 304 -13.93 -0.11 -6.83
CA GLU A 304 -13.71 -1.43 -6.21
C GLU A 304 -12.47 -2.13 -6.80
N SER A 305 -12.32 -2.07 -8.13
CA SER A 305 -11.13 -2.61 -8.82
C SER A 305 -9.86 -1.92 -8.35
N ARG A 306 -9.87 -0.58 -8.24
CA ARG A 306 -8.74 0.21 -7.73
C ARG A 306 -8.42 -0.12 -6.27
N THR A 307 -9.42 -0.42 -5.45
CA THR A 307 -9.22 -0.83 -4.04
C THR A 307 -8.54 -2.19 -3.95
N ARG A 308 -9.00 -3.17 -4.75
CA ARG A 308 -8.33 -4.47 -4.84
C ARG A 308 -6.90 -4.33 -5.35
N GLN A 309 -6.68 -3.52 -6.38
CA GLN A 309 -5.35 -3.24 -6.92
C GLN A 309 -4.43 -2.59 -5.88
N MET A 310 -4.94 -1.62 -5.11
CA MET A 310 -4.21 -0.97 -4.03
C MET A 310 -3.79 -1.97 -2.95
N ILE A 311 -4.70 -2.83 -2.52
CA ILE A 311 -4.42 -3.89 -1.55
C ILE A 311 -3.34 -4.84 -2.08
N GLN A 312 -3.53 -5.39 -3.28
CA GLN A 312 -2.58 -6.31 -3.91
C GLN A 312 -1.18 -5.68 -4.03
N LEU A 313 -1.09 -4.40 -4.42
CA LEU A 313 0.17 -3.70 -4.53
C LEU A 313 0.83 -3.45 -3.16
N ALA A 314 0.05 -3.03 -2.15
CA ALA A 314 0.57 -2.82 -0.80
C ALA A 314 1.10 -4.14 -0.19
N GLU A 315 0.37 -5.25 -0.35
CA GLU A 315 0.78 -6.56 0.13
C GLU A 315 1.99 -7.12 -0.61
N ALA A 316 2.08 -6.90 -1.92
CA ALA A 316 3.25 -7.31 -2.70
C ALA A 316 4.51 -6.50 -2.34
N LEU A 317 4.35 -5.27 -1.84
CA LEU A 317 5.44 -4.42 -1.35
C LEU A 317 5.73 -4.63 0.14
N ALA A 318 5.02 -5.52 0.82
CA ALA A 318 5.21 -5.76 2.24
C ALA A 318 6.60 -6.38 2.54
N PRO A 319 7.27 -5.99 3.64
CA PRO A 319 6.80 -5.11 4.70
C PRO A 319 6.86 -3.63 4.31
N CYS A 320 5.76 -2.89 4.53
CA CYS A 320 5.64 -1.47 4.16
C CYS A 320 4.68 -0.72 5.08
N ILE A 321 4.67 0.61 4.98
CA ILE A 321 3.69 1.49 5.61
C ILE A 321 2.76 2.06 4.54
N LEU A 322 1.46 1.86 4.71
CA LEU A 322 0.42 2.49 3.90
C LEU A 322 -0.13 3.71 4.66
N TRP A 323 0.19 4.90 4.19
CA TRP A 323 -0.29 6.16 4.74
C TRP A 323 -1.52 6.67 3.99
N ILE A 324 -2.60 6.88 4.75
CA ILE A 324 -3.87 7.42 4.28
C ILE A 324 -4.09 8.76 5.00
N ASP A 325 -3.89 9.85 4.29
CA ASP A 325 -4.05 11.18 4.86
C ASP A 325 -5.51 11.65 4.74
N GLU A 326 -6.01 12.26 5.81
CA GLU A 326 -7.34 12.86 5.88
C GLU A 326 -8.44 11.92 5.41
N ILE A 327 -8.43 10.69 5.96
CA ILE A 327 -9.34 9.62 5.57
C ILE A 327 -10.81 10.02 5.77
N ASP A 328 -11.09 10.96 6.67
CA ASP A 328 -12.39 11.58 6.89
C ASP A 328 -12.94 12.34 5.67
N LYS A 329 -12.07 12.92 4.84
CA LYS A 329 -12.50 13.58 3.59
C LYS A 329 -13.08 12.61 2.58
N ALA A 330 -12.69 11.33 2.64
CA ALA A 330 -13.31 10.28 1.82
C ALA A 330 -14.80 10.09 2.15
N PHE A 331 -15.21 10.40 3.38
CA PHE A 331 -16.58 10.18 3.88
C PHE A 331 -17.42 11.45 3.92
N ALA A 332 -16.82 12.63 3.75
CA ALA A 332 -17.56 13.90 3.80
C ALA A 332 -18.68 14.01 2.73
N GLY A 333 -18.67 13.16 1.70
CA GLY A 333 -19.71 13.07 0.65
C GLY A 333 -20.76 11.95 0.84
N PHE A 334 -20.71 11.18 1.93
CA PHE A 334 -21.57 9.99 2.12
C PHE A 334 -23.08 10.32 2.19
N GLU A 335 -23.44 11.56 2.50
CA GLU A 335 -24.84 12.02 2.60
C GLU A 335 -25.47 12.39 1.24
N SER A 336 -24.66 12.47 0.17
CA SER A 336 -25.14 12.65 -1.21
C SER A 336 -25.78 11.35 -1.71
N LYS A 337 -27.11 11.35 -1.86
CA LYS A 337 -27.96 10.18 -2.16
C LYS A 337 -27.62 9.39 -3.44
N GLY A 338 -26.69 9.84 -4.29
CA GLY A 338 -26.30 9.19 -5.55
C GLY A 338 -25.15 8.17 -5.44
N ASP A 339 -24.12 8.46 -4.63
CA ASP A 339 -22.85 7.69 -4.58
C ASP A 339 -22.64 6.89 -3.29
N ALA A 340 -23.60 6.94 -2.36
CA ALA A 340 -23.50 6.32 -1.04
C ALA A 340 -23.28 4.79 -1.09
N GLY A 341 -23.87 4.10 -2.07
CA GLY A 341 -23.77 2.64 -2.20
C GLY A 341 -22.40 2.13 -2.69
N THR A 342 -21.69 2.92 -3.50
CA THR A 342 -20.38 2.55 -4.07
C THR A 342 -19.27 2.81 -3.06
N THR A 343 -19.29 3.99 -2.44
CA THR A 343 -18.32 4.38 -1.41
C THR A 343 -18.37 3.45 -0.20
N SER A 344 -19.57 3.01 0.21
CA SER A 344 -19.77 2.03 1.29
C SER A 344 -19.13 0.68 1.01
N ARG A 345 -19.29 0.13 -0.21
CA ARG A 345 -18.73 -1.18 -0.59
C ARG A 345 -17.21 -1.16 -0.71
N VAL A 346 -16.67 -0.12 -1.34
CA VAL A 346 -15.22 0.12 -1.44
C VAL A 346 -14.60 0.16 -0.05
N PHE A 347 -15.20 0.93 0.85
CA PHE A 347 -14.69 1.06 2.19
C PHE A 347 -14.87 -0.21 3.03
N GLY A 348 -15.99 -0.92 2.87
CA GLY A 348 -16.21 -2.23 3.48
C GLY A 348 -15.11 -3.22 3.10
N THR A 349 -14.67 -3.21 1.85
CA THR A 349 -13.53 -4.02 1.37
C THR A 349 -12.24 -3.66 2.09
N PHE A 350 -11.92 -2.36 2.17
CA PHE A 350 -10.73 -1.86 2.86
C PHE A 350 -10.71 -2.22 4.36
N ILE A 351 -11.84 -2.06 5.06
CA ILE A 351 -11.93 -2.37 6.49
C ILE A 351 -11.90 -3.86 6.78
N THR A 352 -12.50 -4.66 5.90
CA THR A 352 -12.40 -6.12 5.97
C THR A 352 -10.95 -6.55 5.83
N TRP A 353 -10.27 -6.07 4.78
CA TRP A 353 -8.84 -6.31 4.58
C TRP A 353 -8.00 -5.87 5.78
N LEU A 354 -8.19 -4.66 6.32
CA LEU A 354 -7.44 -4.14 7.46
C LEU A 354 -7.51 -5.08 8.70
N ALA A 355 -8.63 -5.79 8.88
CA ALA A 355 -8.80 -6.71 10.01
C ALA A 355 -8.37 -8.15 9.75
N GLU A 356 -8.36 -8.58 8.51
CA GLU A 356 -8.09 -9.97 8.15
C GLU A 356 -6.67 -10.18 7.64
N LYS A 357 -6.01 -9.10 7.17
CA LYS A 357 -4.66 -9.18 6.61
C LYS A 357 -3.67 -9.82 7.58
N THR A 358 -2.95 -10.79 7.06
CA THR A 358 -1.76 -11.38 7.69
C THR A 358 -0.47 -10.80 7.12
N SER A 359 -0.58 -9.99 6.06
CA SER A 359 0.55 -9.32 5.42
C SER A 359 1.16 -8.25 6.34
N PRO A 360 2.49 -8.05 6.30
CA PRO A 360 3.19 -7.06 7.13
C PRO A 360 3.04 -5.63 6.59
N VAL A 361 1.81 -5.20 6.28
CA VAL A 361 1.48 -3.83 5.85
C VAL A 361 0.97 -3.04 7.04
N PHE A 362 1.65 -1.99 7.48
CA PHE A 362 1.17 -1.15 8.57
C PHE A 362 0.37 0.05 8.05
N VAL A 363 -0.91 0.16 8.41
CA VAL A 363 -1.74 1.28 7.94
C VAL A 363 -1.67 2.45 8.92
N VAL A 364 -1.19 3.61 8.48
CA VAL A 364 -1.27 4.87 9.23
C VAL A 364 -2.33 5.75 8.60
N ALA A 365 -3.45 5.96 9.29
CA ALA A 365 -4.52 6.84 8.83
C ALA A 365 -4.55 8.13 9.66
N THR A 366 -4.80 9.28 9.04
CA THR A 366 -5.03 10.54 9.74
C THR A 366 -6.48 11.01 9.53
N ALA A 367 -7.07 11.65 10.53
CA ALA A 367 -8.41 12.22 10.44
C ALA A 367 -8.53 13.53 11.23
N ASN A 368 -9.28 14.49 10.68
CA ASN A 368 -9.56 15.78 11.34
C ASN A 368 -11.01 15.84 11.86
N ASN A 369 -11.95 15.19 11.18
CA ASN A 369 -13.36 15.11 11.54
C ASN A 369 -13.78 13.66 11.85
N ILE A 370 -13.86 13.34 13.14
CA ILE A 370 -14.28 12.01 13.60
C ILE A 370 -15.77 11.71 13.32
N GLN A 371 -16.62 12.72 13.17
CA GLN A 371 -18.06 12.53 12.90
C GLN A 371 -18.30 12.06 11.47
N ALA A 372 -17.41 12.41 10.53
CA ALA A 372 -17.46 11.91 9.17
C ALA A 372 -17.05 10.43 9.07
N LEU A 373 -16.32 9.90 10.06
CA LEU A 373 -15.85 8.53 10.00
C LEU A 373 -16.96 7.53 10.35
N PRO A 374 -17.10 6.45 9.57
CA PRO A 374 -18.01 5.37 9.90
C PRO A 374 -17.59 4.69 11.21
N PRO A 375 -18.54 4.35 12.12
CA PRO A 375 -18.23 3.72 13.41
C PRO A 375 -17.44 2.42 13.31
N GLU A 376 -17.56 1.69 12.19
CA GLU A 376 -16.84 0.47 11.86
C GLU A 376 -15.32 0.65 11.96
N ILE A 377 -14.80 1.82 11.58
CA ILE A 377 -13.36 2.10 11.58
C ILE A 377 -12.78 2.19 13.01
N LEU A 378 -13.62 2.61 13.96
CA LEU A 378 -13.23 2.85 15.35
C LEU A 378 -13.32 1.59 16.22
N ARG A 379 -13.79 0.47 15.66
CA ARG A 379 -13.90 -0.79 16.39
C ARG A 379 -12.51 -1.37 16.65
N LYS A 380 -12.31 -1.89 17.87
CA LYS A 380 -11.08 -2.60 18.25
C LYS A 380 -10.81 -3.75 17.29
N GLY A 381 -9.54 -3.92 16.92
CA GLY A 381 -9.09 -4.95 15.98
C GLY A 381 -8.96 -4.49 14.53
N ARG A 382 -9.40 -3.26 14.18
CA ARG A 382 -9.09 -2.64 12.87
C ARG A 382 -7.74 -1.93 12.94
N PHE A 383 -7.66 -0.93 13.81
CA PHE A 383 -6.40 -0.33 14.23
C PHE A 383 -5.95 -0.94 15.55
N ASP A 384 -4.63 -1.04 15.73
CA ASP A 384 -4.04 -1.49 17.00
C ASP A 384 -4.23 -0.43 18.09
N GLU A 385 -4.23 0.84 17.69
CA GLU A 385 -4.42 1.97 18.58
C GLU A 385 -5.02 3.17 17.83
N ILE A 386 -5.82 3.95 18.55
CA ILE A 386 -6.35 5.23 18.07
C ILE A 386 -5.79 6.30 18.99
N PHE A 387 -4.98 7.21 18.45
CA PHE A 387 -4.40 8.30 19.20
C PHE A 387 -5.12 9.61 18.90
N PHE A 388 -5.47 10.34 19.96
CA PHE A 388 -5.88 11.73 19.87
C PHE A 388 -4.66 12.64 19.93
N VAL A 389 -4.49 13.45 18.88
CA VAL A 389 -3.41 14.44 18.73
C VAL A 389 -4.01 15.83 18.93
N GLY A 390 -3.85 16.35 20.14
CA GLY A 390 -4.36 17.67 20.55
C GLY A 390 -3.41 18.81 20.21
N LEU A 391 -3.77 20.02 20.66
CA LEU A 391 -2.86 21.16 20.65
C LEU A 391 -1.70 20.89 21.62
N PRO A 392 -0.47 21.29 21.26
CA PRO A 392 0.71 21.06 22.09
C PRO A 392 0.65 21.86 23.40
N HIS A 393 1.07 21.21 24.49
CA HIS A 393 1.33 21.87 25.76
C HIS A 393 2.56 22.79 25.67
N GLN A 394 2.78 23.65 26.67
CA GLN A 394 3.90 24.60 26.66
C GLN A 394 5.26 23.90 26.47
N ASP A 395 5.52 22.82 27.20
CA ASP A 395 6.77 22.05 27.06
C ASP A 395 6.91 21.44 25.65
N GLU A 396 5.80 21.05 25.02
CA GLU A 396 5.79 20.55 23.65
C GLU A 396 6.01 21.67 22.65
N ARG A 397 5.42 22.86 22.84
CA ARG A 397 5.69 24.04 22.00
C ARG A 397 7.15 24.47 22.08
N ARG A 398 7.75 24.44 23.26
CA ARG A 398 9.20 24.66 23.45
C ARG A 398 10.01 23.68 22.60
N ALA A 399 9.69 22.39 22.67
CA ALA A 399 10.35 21.37 21.84
C ALA A 399 10.10 21.57 20.34
N ILE A 400 8.90 22.00 19.94
CA ILE A 400 8.58 22.32 18.53
C ILE A 400 9.45 23.50 18.05
N PHE A 401 9.53 24.59 18.81
CA PHE A 401 10.42 25.72 18.50
C PHE A 401 11.87 25.27 18.37
N GLU A 402 12.35 24.44 19.31
CA GLU A 402 13.71 23.89 19.29
C GLU A 402 14.01 23.13 17.99
N VAL A 403 13.11 22.23 17.60
CA VAL A 403 13.22 21.45 16.37
C VAL A 403 13.27 22.37 15.14
N HIS A 404 12.31 23.28 14.98
CA HIS A 404 12.29 24.16 13.81
C HIS A 404 13.51 25.10 13.76
N LEU A 405 13.89 25.71 14.88
CA LEU A 405 15.03 26.63 14.95
C LEU A 405 16.37 25.91 14.76
N SER A 406 16.51 24.67 15.22
CA SER A 406 17.71 23.85 14.97
C SER A 406 17.95 23.60 13.48
N ARG A 407 16.86 23.47 12.70
CA ARG A 407 16.89 23.30 11.24
C ARG A 407 17.17 24.62 10.52
N LEU A 408 16.53 25.71 10.95
CA LEU A 408 16.64 27.02 10.30
C LEU A 408 17.96 27.74 10.64
N ARG A 409 18.44 27.60 11.88
CA ARG A 409 19.61 28.29 12.45
C ARG A 409 20.42 27.37 13.39
N PRO A 410 21.04 26.29 12.87
CA PRO A 410 21.75 25.29 13.68
C PRO A 410 22.87 25.89 14.56
N HIS A 411 23.51 26.97 14.11
CA HIS A 411 24.64 27.59 14.82
C HIS A 411 24.23 28.60 15.91
N ASN A 412 22.97 29.07 15.91
CA ASN A 412 22.53 30.20 16.73
C ASN A 412 21.33 29.86 17.64
N LEU A 413 21.01 28.58 17.84
CA LEU A 413 19.87 28.16 18.66
C LEU A 413 19.87 28.78 20.07
N LYS A 414 21.05 28.96 20.67
CA LYS A 414 21.23 29.55 22.01
C LYS A 414 20.81 31.02 22.12
N ASN A 415 20.64 31.71 20.99
CA ASN A 415 20.22 33.12 20.95
C ASN A 415 18.69 33.26 21.07
N TYR A 416 17.95 32.16 21.00
CA TYR A 416 16.50 32.14 21.09
C TYR A 416 16.05 31.70 22.50
N ASP A 417 15.14 32.46 23.10
CA ASP A 417 14.52 32.17 24.38
C ASP A 417 13.30 31.26 24.14
N LEU A 418 13.56 29.96 24.02
CA LEU A 418 12.55 28.96 23.72
C LEU A 418 11.44 28.89 24.78
N ASP A 419 11.77 29.18 26.04
CA ASP A 419 10.83 29.16 27.15
C ASP A 419 9.84 30.33 27.04
N ARG A 420 10.34 31.54 26.71
CA ARG A 420 9.50 32.70 26.43
C ARG A 420 8.64 32.49 25.19
N LEU A 421 9.22 32.02 24.08
CA LEU A 421 8.46 31.75 22.86
C LEU A 421 7.32 30.75 23.08
N ALA A 422 7.56 29.69 23.85
CA ALA A 422 6.54 28.70 24.20
C ALA A 422 5.46 29.26 25.12
N TYR A 423 5.82 30.15 26.06
CA TYR A 423 4.88 30.82 26.95
C TYR A 423 3.94 31.77 26.20
N GLU A 424 4.48 32.57 25.27
CA GLU A 424 3.74 33.58 24.50
C GLU A 424 2.91 33.03 23.34
N THR A 425 2.91 31.70 23.13
CA THR A 425 2.16 31.03 22.06
C THR A 425 1.09 30.05 22.58
N PRO A 426 0.25 30.43 23.56
CA PRO A 426 -0.79 29.52 24.03
C PRO A 426 -1.70 29.11 22.88
N ASP A 427 -2.06 27.82 22.86
CA ASP A 427 -2.99 27.23 21.90
C ASP A 427 -2.53 27.21 20.42
N PHE A 428 -1.28 27.57 20.14
CA PHE A 428 -0.70 27.41 18.80
C PHE A 428 -0.46 25.92 18.48
N SER A 429 -0.81 25.52 17.27
CA SER A 429 -0.40 24.25 16.67
C SER A 429 1.05 24.30 16.17
N GLY A 430 1.63 23.13 15.88
CA GLY A 430 2.99 23.06 15.32
C GLY A 430 3.12 23.78 13.98
N ALA A 431 2.09 23.68 13.14
CA ALA A 431 2.04 24.42 11.87
C ALA A 431 2.03 25.94 12.07
N GLU A 432 1.29 26.45 13.06
CA GLU A 432 1.26 27.89 13.35
C GLU A 432 2.59 28.40 13.92
N ILE A 433 3.28 27.57 14.72
CA ILE A 433 4.65 27.86 15.16
C ILE A 433 5.58 27.94 13.95
N GLU A 434 5.54 26.96 13.04
CA GLU A 434 6.35 27.00 11.81
C GLU A 434 6.05 28.24 10.96
N GLN A 435 4.79 28.61 10.78
CA GLN A 435 4.41 29.82 10.06
C GLN A 435 4.92 31.10 10.74
N SER A 436 4.85 31.19 12.07
CA SER A 436 5.38 32.34 12.82
C SER A 436 6.89 32.53 12.61
N LEU A 437 7.65 31.43 12.50
CA LEU A 437 9.09 31.48 12.23
C LEU A 437 9.37 31.93 10.80
N ILE A 438 8.58 31.47 9.83
CA ILE A 438 8.71 31.89 8.42
C ILE A 438 8.44 33.40 8.29
N GLU A 439 7.40 33.91 8.95
CA GLU A 439 7.08 35.34 8.93
C GLU A 439 8.18 36.16 9.62
N ALA A 440 8.68 35.71 10.78
CA ALA A 440 9.82 36.33 11.43
C ALA A 440 11.06 36.41 10.53
N MET A 441 11.32 35.37 9.73
CA MET A 441 12.39 35.36 8.73
C MET A 441 12.17 36.43 7.66
N HIS A 442 10.94 36.65 7.20
CA HIS A 442 10.62 37.72 6.25
C HIS A 442 10.87 39.11 6.87
N ILE A 443 10.48 39.32 8.13
CA ILE A 443 10.73 40.56 8.86
C ILE A 443 12.23 40.84 8.94
N GLY A 444 13.02 39.88 9.46
CA GLY A 444 14.47 40.03 9.57
C GLY A 444 15.15 40.30 8.22
N PHE A 445 14.78 39.51 7.20
CA PHE A 445 15.33 39.64 5.85
C PHE A 445 15.03 41.00 5.22
N SER A 446 13.80 41.52 5.38
CA SER A 446 13.41 42.84 4.86
C SER A 446 14.25 43.98 5.46
N GLN A 447 14.82 43.76 6.64
CA GLN A 447 15.66 44.72 7.37
C GLN A 447 17.16 44.44 7.20
N ASN A 448 17.56 43.55 6.28
CA ASN A 448 18.95 43.14 6.04
C ASN A 448 19.67 42.62 7.30
N ARG A 449 18.96 41.92 8.18
CA ARG A 449 19.51 41.28 9.38
C ARG A 449 18.93 39.88 9.56
N ASP A 450 19.47 39.12 10.50
CA ASP A 450 18.82 37.86 10.90
C ASP A 450 17.60 38.14 11.80
N PHE A 451 16.68 37.17 11.87
CA PHE A 451 15.48 37.27 12.71
C PHE A 451 15.79 36.89 14.16
N THR A 452 15.10 37.55 15.08
CA THR A 452 15.31 37.53 16.53
C THR A 452 14.06 37.05 17.26
N ASN A 453 14.13 36.88 18.58
CA ASN A 453 12.95 36.56 19.40
C ASN A 453 11.83 37.59 19.22
N ASP A 454 12.16 38.88 19.09
CA ASP A 454 11.16 39.94 18.98
C ASP A 454 10.43 39.88 17.63
N ASP A 455 11.10 39.50 16.54
CA ASP A 455 10.45 39.29 15.24
C ASP A 455 9.50 38.08 15.27
N ILE A 456 9.86 37.03 16.00
CA ILE A 456 8.99 35.86 16.20
C ILE A 456 7.75 36.26 16.99
N LEU A 457 7.92 37.04 18.06
CA LEU A 457 6.79 37.52 18.86
C LEU A 457 5.91 38.51 18.08
N GLU A 458 6.50 39.34 17.24
CA GLU A 458 5.76 40.21 16.31
C GLU A 458 4.91 39.37 15.36
N ALA A 459 5.49 38.36 14.71
CA ALA A 459 4.77 37.43 13.84
C ALA A 459 3.65 36.67 14.57
N VAL A 460 3.93 36.16 15.78
CA VAL A 460 2.95 35.48 16.63
C VAL A 460 1.75 36.39 16.91
N SER A 461 1.97 37.68 17.20
CA SER A 461 0.88 38.62 17.51
C SER A 461 -0.08 38.87 16.34
N GLN A 462 0.36 38.60 15.11
CA GLN A 462 -0.44 38.80 13.89
C GLN A 462 -1.25 37.55 13.50
N ILE A 463 -0.93 36.38 14.07
CA ILE A 463 -1.61 35.12 13.78
C ILE A 463 -2.82 34.95 14.69
N ILE A 464 -3.98 34.69 14.12
CA ILE A 464 -5.17 34.27 14.87
C ILE A 464 -5.12 32.74 15.03
N PRO A 465 -4.99 32.21 16.26
CA PRO A 465 -4.85 30.77 16.45
C PRO A 465 -6.10 30.00 16.02
N LEU A 466 -5.88 28.83 15.43
CA LEU A 466 -6.91 27.86 15.07
C LEU A 466 -7.76 27.46 16.28
N ALA A 467 -7.16 27.46 17.47
CA ALA A 467 -7.86 27.24 18.72
C ALA A 467 -9.06 28.17 18.92
N ARG A 468 -8.99 29.40 18.39
CA ARG A 468 -10.07 30.38 18.46
C ARG A 468 -11.09 30.19 17.34
N THR A 469 -10.65 29.92 16.12
CA THR A 469 -11.53 29.80 14.96
C THR A 469 -12.28 28.46 14.90
N ALA A 470 -11.71 27.40 15.48
CA ALA A 470 -12.26 26.06 15.51
C ALA A 470 -12.58 25.56 16.94
N ALA A 471 -12.86 26.48 17.88
CA ALA A 471 -13.05 26.17 19.30
C ALA A 471 -14.07 25.05 19.55
N GLU A 472 -15.24 25.11 18.90
CA GLU A 472 -16.30 24.10 19.05
C GLU A 472 -15.85 22.70 18.61
N GLN A 473 -15.13 22.61 17.48
CA GLN A 473 -14.60 21.35 16.97
C GLN A 473 -13.55 20.76 17.93
N ILE A 474 -12.71 21.62 18.50
CA ILE A 474 -11.65 21.23 19.43
C ILE A 474 -12.25 20.69 20.73
N GLU A 475 -13.21 21.41 21.30
CA GLU A 475 -13.91 20.98 22.52
C GLU A 475 -14.61 19.64 22.30
N PHE A 476 -15.28 19.48 21.14
CA PHE A 476 -15.90 18.21 20.76
C PHE A 476 -14.88 17.06 20.68
N LEU A 477 -13.76 17.25 19.99
CA LEU A 477 -12.73 16.22 19.85
C LEU A 477 -12.08 15.86 21.19
N GLN A 478 -11.85 16.85 22.06
CA GLN A 478 -11.33 16.63 23.41
C GLN A 478 -12.31 15.84 24.27
N ALA A 479 -13.60 16.18 24.25
CA ALA A 479 -14.65 15.43 24.94
C ALA A 479 -14.77 13.99 24.41
N TRP A 480 -14.68 13.83 23.09
CA TRP A 480 -14.67 12.50 22.45
C TRP A 480 -13.47 11.66 22.91
N ALA A 481 -12.27 12.22 22.95
CA ALA A 481 -11.08 11.53 23.45
C ALA A 481 -11.21 11.19 24.95
N ALA A 482 -11.69 12.14 25.76
CA ALA A 482 -11.91 11.97 27.19
C ALA A 482 -12.95 10.88 27.53
N SER A 483 -13.86 10.56 26.61
CA SER A 483 -14.80 9.44 26.75
C SER A 483 -14.16 8.05 26.68
N GLY A 484 -12.84 7.96 26.50
CA GLY A 484 -12.07 6.72 26.48
C GLY A 484 -12.04 6.03 25.11
N LYS A 485 -12.47 6.73 24.05
CA LYS A 485 -12.50 6.22 22.66
C LYS A 485 -11.14 6.32 21.96
N ALA A 486 -10.21 7.12 22.49
CA ALA A 486 -8.85 7.26 21.97
C ALA A 486 -7.85 7.47 23.12
N ARG A 487 -6.61 7.06 22.88
CA ARG A 487 -5.47 7.31 23.76
C ARG A 487 -4.88 8.69 23.49
N LEU A 488 -4.49 9.43 24.52
CA LEU A 488 -3.79 10.71 24.33
C LEU A 488 -2.38 10.49 23.77
N ALA A 489 -2.03 11.20 22.69
CA ALA A 489 -0.70 11.13 22.08
C ALA A 489 0.38 11.81 22.92
N SER A 490 0.00 12.85 23.65
CA SER A 490 0.86 13.59 24.58
C SER A 490 0.69 13.08 26.01
N ARG A 491 1.74 13.20 26.83
CA ARG A 491 1.63 12.99 28.28
C ARG A 491 0.86 14.15 28.90
N SER A 492 -0.10 13.85 29.77
CA SER A 492 -0.76 14.90 30.55
C SER A 492 0.26 15.52 31.50
N SER A 493 0.59 16.79 31.31
CA SER A 493 1.38 17.53 32.29
C SER A 493 0.62 17.54 33.63
N GLY A 494 1.35 17.38 34.74
CA GLY A 494 0.77 17.22 36.09
C GLY A 494 -0.17 18.35 36.54
N LEU A 495 -0.24 19.46 35.79
CA LEU A 495 -1.11 20.61 36.05
C LEU A 495 -2.59 20.35 35.71
N SER A 496 -2.93 19.46 34.78
CA SER A 496 -4.33 19.15 34.43
C SER A 496 -5.06 18.34 35.51
N SER A 497 -4.32 17.61 36.34
CA SER A 497 -4.87 16.79 37.43
C SER A 497 -5.54 17.62 38.54
N ARG A 498 -5.08 18.87 38.75
CA ARG A 498 -5.67 19.77 39.76
C ARG A 498 -7.05 20.29 39.36
N ILE A 499 -7.30 20.51 38.07
CA ILE A 499 -8.60 20.99 37.58
C ILE A 499 -9.66 19.88 37.65
N GLN A 500 -9.28 18.61 37.46
CA GLN A 500 -10.21 17.49 37.70
C GLN A 500 -10.50 17.26 39.19
N SER A 501 -9.57 17.59 40.10
CA SER A 501 -9.80 17.46 41.55
C SER A 501 -10.70 18.55 42.16
N GLN A 502 -10.94 19.66 41.45
CA GLN A 502 -11.82 20.75 41.90
C GLN A 502 -13.27 20.63 41.40
N ARG A 503 -13.61 19.57 40.64
CA ARG A 503 -14.98 19.24 40.22
C ARG A 503 -15.48 17.93 40.85
N LYS A 504 -15.06 17.63 42.08
CA LYS A 504 -15.69 16.62 42.94
C LYS A 504 -16.30 17.26 44.17
#